data_AF-A0A5N5Z5T5-F1
#
_entry.id   AF-A0A5N5Z5T5-F1
#
_cell.length_a   1.000
_cell.length_b   1.000
_cell.length_c   1.000
_cell.angle_alpha   90.00
_cell.angle_beta   90.00
_cell.angle_gamma   90.00
#
_symmetry.space_group_name_H-M   'P 1'
#
loop_
_entity.id
_entity.type
_entity.pdbx_description
1 polymer ?
#
loop_
_entity_poly.entity_id
_entity_poly.type
_entity_poly.pdbx_seq_one_letter_code
_entity_poly.pdbx_strand_id
1 'polypeptide(L)'
;METYANALLYAIPFFSILVIAEIAYGYFVKNQTHTVNDTISSISSGLTSIVKDSLGLAVILISYPFLLENLALFSVPETWYTYLLAFLAIDFASYWNHRLSHKINFFWNQHVIHHSSEEFNLACALRQSISNILGYFPLLLIPAALIGIPYKIIAILTPIHLFAQFWYHTKHIGKLGVLEYIIVTPSQHRVHHAINPEYIDKNLAAVFCVWDRMFGTFQEELDDVPPVYGVLKPAATWNPILINFQHLWRLIQDAWRTNSYYDKFRIWFMPTGWRPKDVRDTYPVKIIENVYTVEKYTTKTSTSLQIWSAFQLIFTIILMLFLFYNFGTILESYGYGMMVLYGIIVFVGVYSYTSLLDHYKYTIVFESIKLLLGLFVIVSTSDWYGLNAYVSFGNILMAMYFITSFFATIYFSFMEKIWVSSRKLAA
;
A
#
# COMPACT_ATOMS: atom_id res chain seq x y z
N MET A 1 11.55 16.42 0.52
CA MET A 1 10.88 15.65 -0.55
C MET A 1 11.89 15.10 -1.54
N GLU A 2 12.81 15.91 -2.05
CA GLU A 2 13.82 15.45 -3.02
C GLU A 2 14.74 14.34 -2.51
N THR A 3 15.25 14.42 -1.27
CA THR A 3 16.04 13.34 -0.67
C THR A 3 15.28 12.00 -0.61
N TYR A 4 13.97 12.06 -0.32
CA TYR A 4 13.11 10.88 -0.31
C TYR A 4 12.88 10.34 -1.72
N ALA A 5 12.62 11.21 -2.70
CA ALA A 5 12.51 10.84 -4.12
C ALA A 5 13.80 10.16 -4.64
N ASN A 6 14.97 10.69 -4.27
CA ASN A 6 16.26 10.11 -4.64
C ASN A 6 16.49 8.73 -4.00
N ALA A 7 16.10 8.53 -2.74
CA ALA A 7 16.18 7.21 -2.10
C ALA A 7 15.29 6.19 -2.82
N LEU A 8 14.11 6.60 -3.31
CA LEU A 8 13.17 5.75 -4.02
C LEU A 8 13.70 5.27 -5.38
N LEU A 9 14.54 6.06 -6.06
CA LEU A 9 15.21 5.63 -7.31
C LEU A 9 16.04 4.37 -7.13
N TYR A 10 16.55 4.12 -5.93
CA TYR A 10 17.28 2.90 -5.59
C TYR A 10 16.37 1.83 -4.98
N ALA A 11 15.46 2.23 -4.07
CA ALA A 11 14.60 1.29 -3.36
C ALA A 11 13.64 0.55 -4.30
N ILE A 12 13.05 1.23 -5.28
CA ILE A 12 12.05 0.63 -6.20
C ILE A 12 12.68 -0.47 -7.07
N PRO A 13 13.80 -0.25 -7.79
CA PRO A 13 14.46 -1.34 -8.51
C PRO A 13 14.91 -2.48 -7.59
N PHE A 14 15.45 -2.16 -6.42
CA PHE A 14 15.91 -3.17 -5.45
C PHE A 14 14.77 -4.10 -5.02
N PHE A 15 13.64 -3.55 -4.56
CA PHE A 15 12.47 -4.36 -4.18
C PHE A 15 11.85 -5.09 -5.36
N SER A 16 11.84 -4.49 -6.56
CA SER A 16 11.35 -5.16 -7.77
C SER A 16 12.18 -6.41 -8.10
N ILE A 17 13.52 -6.32 -7.96
CA ILE A 17 14.42 -7.47 -8.14
C ILE A 17 14.14 -8.55 -7.08
N LEU A 18 13.93 -8.17 -5.82
CA LEU A 18 13.63 -9.14 -4.76
C LEU A 18 12.30 -9.87 -4.99
N VAL A 19 11.25 -9.16 -5.43
CA VAL A 19 9.97 -9.79 -5.80
C VAL A 19 10.15 -10.76 -6.98
N ILE A 20 10.89 -10.36 -8.02
CA ILE A 20 11.18 -11.24 -9.16
C ILE A 20 11.98 -12.47 -8.71
N ALA A 21 12.94 -12.29 -7.81
CA ALA A 21 13.75 -13.38 -7.27
C ALA A 21 12.89 -14.36 -6.44
N GLU A 22 11.97 -13.87 -5.61
CA GLU A 22 11.03 -14.74 -4.89
C GLU A 22 10.10 -15.49 -5.83
N ILE A 23 9.55 -14.82 -6.86
CA ILE A 23 8.74 -15.48 -7.89
C ILE A 23 9.53 -16.60 -8.57
N ALA A 24 10.77 -16.33 -9.00
CA ALA A 24 11.64 -17.30 -9.64
C ALA A 24 11.98 -18.48 -8.70
N TYR A 25 12.25 -18.19 -7.43
CA TYR A 25 12.48 -19.20 -6.40
C TYR A 25 11.24 -20.08 -6.22
N GLY A 26 10.05 -19.50 -6.10
CA GLY A 26 8.78 -20.22 -5.98
C GLY A 26 8.52 -21.21 -7.13
N TYR A 27 8.85 -20.82 -8.37
CA TYR A 27 8.82 -21.75 -9.51
C TYR A 27 9.87 -22.85 -9.41
N PHE A 28 11.10 -22.51 -9.02
CA PHE A 28 12.19 -23.47 -8.86
C PHE A 28 11.88 -24.55 -7.81
N VAL A 29 11.33 -24.16 -6.66
CA VAL A 29 10.92 -25.10 -5.59
C VAL A 29 9.52 -25.70 -5.78
N LYS A 30 8.83 -25.37 -6.88
CA LYS A 30 7.46 -25.81 -7.20
C LYS A 30 6.43 -25.48 -6.11
N ASN A 31 6.61 -24.37 -5.41
CA ASN A 31 5.72 -23.86 -4.38
C ASN A 31 5.48 -22.37 -4.60
N GLN A 32 4.74 -22.01 -5.65
CA GLN A 32 4.50 -20.62 -6.01
C GLN A 32 3.50 -19.96 -5.04
N THR A 33 3.90 -18.83 -4.47
CA THR A 33 3.12 -18.04 -3.48
C THR A 33 2.50 -16.77 -4.07
N HIS A 34 2.88 -16.42 -5.30
CA HIS A 34 2.35 -15.28 -6.04
C HIS A 34 1.26 -15.70 -7.02
N THR A 35 0.21 -14.89 -7.10
CA THR A 35 -0.68 -14.85 -8.27
C THR A 35 -0.44 -13.56 -9.04
N VAL A 36 -0.65 -13.58 -10.36
CA VAL A 36 -0.37 -12.43 -11.23
C VAL A 36 -1.22 -11.23 -10.84
N ASN A 37 -2.54 -11.41 -10.69
CA ASN A 37 -3.45 -10.30 -10.39
C ASN A 37 -3.18 -9.70 -9.00
N ASP A 38 -2.93 -10.54 -7.98
CA ASP A 38 -2.61 -10.06 -6.63
C ASP A 38 -1.25 -9.34 -6.59
N THR A 39 -0.25 -9.85 -7.31
CA THR A 39 1.06 -9.20 -7.42
C THR A 39 0.94 -7.84 -8.10
N ILE A 40 0.16 -7.73 -9.19
CA ILE A 40 -0.11 -6.45 -9.85
C ILE A 40 -0.79 -5.50 -8.86
N SER A 41 -1.89 -5.92 -8.24
CA SER A 41 -2.62 -5.12 -7.25
C SER A 41 -1.71 -4.62 -6.11
N SER A 42 -0.86 -5.49 -5.59
CA SER A 42 0.03 -5.18 -4.46
C SER A 42 1.11 -4.18 -4.81
N ILE A 43 1.80 -4.35 -5.94
CA ILE A 43 2.81 -3.39 -6.41
C ILE A 43 2.14 -2.06 -6.75
N SER A 44 0.99 -2.09 -7.46
CA SER A 44 0.20 -0.90 -7.77
C SER A 44 -0.18 -0.07 -6.54
N SER A 45 -0.53 -0.74 -5.43
CA SER A 45 -0.81 -0.08 -4.15
C SER A 45 0.41 0.72 -3.67
N GLY A 46 1.59 0.10 -3.67
CA GLY A 46 2.84 0.75 -3.30
C GLY A 46 3.14 1.97 -4.16
N LEU A 47 2.96 1.86 -5.49
CA LEU A 47 3.15 2.98 -6.42
C LEU A 47 2.26 4.17 -6.05
N THR A 48 0.97 3.92 -5.79
CA THR A 48 0.04 5.00 -5.42
C THR A 48 0.40 5.65 -4.08
N SER A 49 0.82 4.87 -3.08
CA SER A 49 1.28 5.43 -1.80
C SER A 49 2.51 6.31 -1.99
N ILE A 50 3.53 5.80 -2.70
CA ILE A 50 4.78 6.52 -2.91
C ILE A 50 4.55 7.82 -3.69
N VAL A 51 3.70 7.81 -4.73
CA VAL A 51 3.34 9.04 -5.45
C VAL A 51 2.68 10.06 -4.52
N LYS A 52 1.68 9.64 -3.74
CA LYS A 52 0.98 10.52 -2.78
C LYS A 52 1.95 11.07 -1.72
N ASP A 53 2.82 10.23 -1.16
CA ASP A 53 3.78 10.61 -0.14
C ASP A 53 4.84 11.55 -0.70
N SER A 54 5.41 11.27 -1.88
CA SER A 54 6.41 12.12 -2.54
C SER A 54 5.88 13.48 -2.99
N LEU A 55 4.59 13.57 -3.28
CA LEU A 55 3.92 14.85 -3.57
C LEU A 55 3.55 15.64 -2.30
N GLY A 56 3.68 15.06 -1.10
CA GLY A 56 3.36 15.75 0.14
C GLY A 56 1.87 16.02 0.34
N LEU A 57 1.00 15.15 -0.19
CA LEU A 57 -0.46 15.33 -0.13
C LEU A 57 -1.08 15.03 1.25
N ALA A 58 -0.28 14.58 2.22
CA ALA A 58 -0.73 14.35 3.58
C ALA A 58 -0.74 15.65 4.39
N VAL A 59 -1.75 15.82 5.24
CA VAL A 59 -1.87 16.92 6.19
C VAL A 59 -1.28 16.49 7.52
N ILE A 60 -0.12 17.03 7.88
CA ILE A 60 0.54 16.77 9.17
C ILE A 60 -0.03 17.75 10.21
N LEU A 61 -0.74 17.24 11.22
CA LEU A 61 -1.38 18.08 12.24
C LEU A 61 -0.34 18.78 13.13
N ILE A 62 0.63 18.01 13.61
CA ILE A 62 1.73 18.47 14.44
C ILE A 62 3.00 17.80 13.92
N SER A 63 3.99 18.60 13.53
CA SER A 63 5.24 18.10 12.95
C SER A 63 6.25 17.72 14.03
N TYR A 64 7.17 16.81 13.71
CA TYR A 64 8.26 16.47 14.64
C TYR A 64 9.16 17.67 14.99
N PRO A 65 9.57 18.54 14.02
CA PRO A 65 10.30 19.76 14.35
C PRO A 65 9.58 20.65 15.37
N PHE A 66 8.25 20.79 15.27
CA PHE A 66 7.47 21.54 16.25
C PHE A 66 7.53 20.91 17.64
N LEU A 67 7.39 19.59 17.75
CA LEU A 67 7.52 18.88 19.03
C LEU A 67 8.92 19.03 19.62
N LEU A 68 9.96 18.89 18.80
CA LEU A 68 11.34 19.03 19.21
C LEU A 68 11.62 20.43 19.75
N GLU A 69 11.19 21.48 19.05
CA GLU A 69 11.39 22.87 19.46
C GLU A 69 10.69 23.20 20.79
N ASN A 70 9.50 22.66 21.01
CA ASN A 70 8.65 23.05 22.15
C ASN A 70 8.74 22.10 23.36
N LEU A 71 9.16 20.84 23.17
CA LEU A 71 9.16 19.83 24.24
C LEU A 71 10.55 19.32 24.63
N ALA A 72 11.59 19.56 23.83
CA ALA A 72 12.92 19.03 24.14
C ALA A 72 13.41 19.47 25.52
N LEU A 73 13.75 18.49 26.36
CA LEU A 73 14.31 18.71 27.69
C LEU A 73 15.85 18.69 27.65
N PHE A 74 16.41 18.03 26.64
CA PHE A 74 17.83 17.87 26.44
C PHE A 74 18.23 18.25 25.02
N SER A 75 19.52 18.47 24.82
CA SER A 75 20.14 18.56 23.49
C SER A 75 21.22 17.49 23.41
N VAL A 76 21.12 16.61 22.43
CA VAL A 76 22.04 15.47 22.27
C VAL A 76 22.88 15.63 21.01
N PRO A 77 24.19 15.33 21.07
CA PRO A 77 25.06 15.42 19.90
C PRO A 77 24.72 14.35 18.85
N GLU A 78 25.05 14.59 17.57
CA GLU A 78 24.92 13.59 16.50
C GLU A 78 26.01 12.51 16.64
N THR A 79 25.77 11.51 17.49
CA THR A 79 26.67 10.35 17.71
C THR A 79 25.96 9.05 17.36
N TRP A 80 26.70 7.95 17.17
CA TRP A 80 26.11 6.63 16.86
C TRP A 80 25.06 6.19 17.88
N TYR A 81 25.23 6.55 19.16
CA TYR A 81 24.26 6.25 20.23
C TYR A 81 22.95 7.02 20.04
N THR A 82 23.00 8.26 19.56
CA THR A 82 21.81 9.06 19.22
C THR A 82 21.02 8.42 18.06
N TYR A 83 21.70 7.87 17.05
CA TYR A 83 21.04 7.11 15.98
C TYR A 83 20.39 5.82 16.50
N LEU A 84 21.05 5.11 17.41
CA LEU A 84 20.48 3.91 18.05
C LEU A 84 19.22 4.25 18.86
N LEU A 85 19.28 5.28 19.72
CA LEU A 85 18.12 5.74 20.49
C LEU A 85 16.98 6.20 19.58
N ALA A 86 17.29 6.94 18.52
CA ALA A 86 16.31 7.37 17.53
C ALA A 86 15.64 6.18 16.84
N PHE A 87 16.41 5.16 16.44
CA PHE A 87 15.87 3.96 15.82
C PHE A 87 14.95 3.20 16.77
N LEU A 88 15.34 3.03 18.04
CA LEU A 88 14.49 2.41 19.07
C LEU A 88 13.21 3.20 19.32
N ALA A 89 13.28 4.53 19.34
CA ALA A 89 12.11 5.38 19.51
C ALA A 89 11.16 5.31 18.30
N ILE A 90 11.69 5.26 17.07
CA ILE A 90 10.91 5.04 15.85
C ILE A 90 10.23 3.67 15.88
N ASP A 91 10.95 2.61 16.27
CA ASP A 91 10.39 1.26 16.33
C ASP A 91 9.31 1.13 17.40
N PHE A 92 9.51 1.75 18.56
CA PHE A 92 8.49 1.84 19.61
C PHE A 92 7.24 2.63 19.15
N ALA A 93 7.44 3.78 18.50
CA ALA A 93 6.34 4.56 17.92
C ALA A 93 5.60 3.76 16.84
N SER A 94 6.33 2.99 16.03
CA SER A 94 5.77 2.09 15.02
C SER A 94 4.90 1.00 15.65
N TYR A 95 5.35 0.35 16.73
CA TYR A 95 4.54 -0.61 17.49
C TYR A 95 3.20 -0.02 17.94
N TRP A 96 3.21 1.19 18.53
CA TRP A 96 1.98 1.84 18.98
C TRP A 96 1.08 2.27 17.83
N ASN A 97 1.64 2.80 16.75
CA ASN A 97 0.90 3.14 15.55
C ASN A 97 0.18 1.90 14.99
N HIS A 98 0.91 0.78 14.93
CA HIS A 98 0.40 -0.48 14.44
C HIS A 98 -0.69 -1.05 15.34
N ARG A 99 -0.48 -1.01 16.66
CA ARG A 99 -1.49 -1.42 17.64
C ARG A 99 -2.76 -0.58 17.58
N LEU A 100 -2.64 0.73 17.46
CA LEU A 100 -3.79 1.61 17.26
C LEU A 100 -4.54 1.26 15.96
N SER A 101 -3.79 0.97 14.89
CA SER A 101 -4.33 0.56 13.60
C SER A 101 -5.12 -0.74 13.68
N HIS A 102 -4.70 -1.71 14.49
CA HIS A 102 -5.47 -2.94 14.70
C HIS A 102 -6.66 -2.79 15.64
N LYS A 103 -6.60 -1.83 16.57
CA LYS A 103 -7.58 -1.72 17.66
C LYS A 103 -8.67 -0.69 17.45
N ILE A 104 -8.57 0.23 16.50
CA ILE A 104 -9.53 1.34 16.34
C ILE A 104 -9.93 1.50 14.88
N ASN A 105 -11.24 1.59 14.60
CA ASN A 105 -11.82 1.69 13.26
C ASN A 105 -11.17 2.77 12.36
N PHE A 106 -10.97 3.99 12.89
CA PHE A 106 -10.36 5.08 12.11
C PHE A 106 -8.93 4.74 11.65
N PHE A 107 -8.10 4.20 12.56
CA PHE A 107 -6.72 3.86 12.23
C PHE A 107 -6.63 2.57 11.40
N TRP A 108 -7.55 1.61 11.60
CA TRP A 108 -7.65 0.43 10.75
C TRP A 108 -7.88 0.78 9.29
N ASN A 109 -8.63 1.84 8.99
CA ASN A 109 -8.78 2.29 7.61
C ASN A 109 -7.44 2.60 6.92
N GLN A 110 -6.46 3.06 7.69
CA GLN A 110 -5.13 3.41 7.18
C GLN A 110 -4.23 2.18 6.99
N HIS A 111 -4.65 1.01 7.48
CA HIS A 111 -3.81 -0.19 7.52
C HIS A 111 -4.45 -1.41 6.85
N VAL A 112 -5.78 -1.48 6.75
CA VAL A 112 -6.53 -2.62 6.20
C VAL A 112 -6.07 -3.06 4.81
N ILE A 113 -5.58 -2.14 3.96
CA ILE A 113 -5.07 -2.51 2.65
C ILE A 113 -3.81 -3.37 2.74
N HIS A 114 -2.96 -3.17 3.74
CA HIS A 114 -1.78 -3.98 3.98
C HIS A 114 -2.15 -5.47 4.18
N HIS A 115 -3.21 -5.71 4.96
CA HIS A 115 -3.76 -7.04 5.21
C HIS A 115 -4.68 -7.56 4.10
N SER A 116 -5.02 -6.76 3.10
CA SER A 116 -6.07 -7.12 2.15
C SER A 116 -5.69 -8.20 1.13
N SER A 117 -4.40 -8.53 0.99
CA SER A 117 -3.99 -9.67 0.14
C SER A 117 -4.37 -10.99 0.80
N GLU A 118 -4.95 -11.87 0.02
CA GLU A 118 -5.23 -13.26 0.41
C GLU A 118 -4.01 -14.18 0.12
N GLU A 119 -2.96 -13.60 -0.43
CA GLU A 119 -1.62 -14.19 -0.54
C GLU A 119 -0.64 -13.54 0.44
N PHE A 120 0.49 -14.20 0.69
CA PHE A 120 1.53 -13.67 1.56
C PHE A 120 2.89 -13.94 0.92
N ASN A 121 3.55 -12.86 0.50
CA ASN A 121 4.79 -12.84 -0.30
C ASN A 121 5.32 -11.40 -0.35
N LEU A 122 6.50 -11.18 -0.92
CA LEU A 122 7.18 -9.88 -0.89
C LEU A 122 6.40 -8.78 -1.62
N ALA A 123 5.53 -9.14 -2.58
CA ALA A 123 4.69 -8.14 -3.24
C ALA A 123 3.65 -7.57 -2.26
N CYS A 124 3.08 -8.40 -1.36
CA CYS A 124 2.08 -7.93 -0.40
C CYS A 124 2.65 -6.90 0.61
N ALA A 125 3.96 -6.95 0.90
CA ALA A 125 4.65 -5.92 1.68
C ALA A 125 4.46 -4.50 1.12
N LEU A 126 4.31 -4.40 -0.20
CA LEU A 126 4.15 -3.13 -0.91
C LEU A 126 2.71 -2.61 -0.87
N ARG A 127 1.76 -3.32 -0.25
CA ARG A 127 0.40 -2.82 -0.02
C ARG A 127 0.40 -1.71 1.04
N GLN A 128 0.74 -0.51 0.60
CA GLN A 128 0.79 0.69 1.41
C GLN A 128 -0.44 1.58 1.17
N SER A 129 -0.82 2.33 2.21
CA SER A 129 -2.06 3.09 2.25
C SER A 129 -1.95 4.46 1.60
N ILE A 130 -3.02 4.83 0.90
CA ILE A 130 -3.27 6.21 0.46
C ILE A 130 -4.33 6.93 1.31
N SER A 131 -4.98 6.22 2.23
CA SER A 131 -6.07 6.76 3.05
C SER A 131 -5.57 7.45 4.33
N ASN A 132 -4.27 7.35 4.63
CA ASN A 132 -3.55 8.01 5.71
C ASN A 132 -3.27 9.51 5.43
N ILE A 133 -4.29 10.25 5.01
CA ILE A 133 -4.19 11.67 4.67
C ILE A 133 -3.90 12.53 5.91
N LEU A 134 -4.44 12.14 7.08
CA LEU A 134 -4.18 12.82 8.35
C LEU A 134 -2.96 12.19 9.04
N GLY A 135 -1.84 12.92 9.04
CA GLY A 135 -0.59 12.51 9.68
C GLY A 135 -0.55 12.85 11.16
N TYR A 136 -0.47 11.82 12.01
CA TYR A 136 -0.37 11.94 13.48
C TYR A 136 0.87 11.22 14.06
N PHE A 137 1.63 10.50 13.24
CA PHE A 137 2.81 9.74 13.67
C PHE A 137 3.82 10.53 14.52
N PRO A 138 4.10 11.83 14.25
CA PRO A 138 4.99 12.61 15.10
C PRO A 138 4.59 12.64 16.58
N LEU A 139 3.29 12.55 16.90
CA LEU A 139 2.82 12.50 18.30
C LEU A 139 3.31 11.24 19.03
N LEU A 140 3.54 10.14 18.31
CA LEU A 140 4.10 8.92 18.88
C LEU A 140 5.63 9.03 19.10
N LEU A 141 6.26 10.04 18.50
CA LEU A 141 7.68 10.37 18.66
C LEU A 141 7.93 11.39 19.78
N ILE A 142 6.94 11.72 20.62
CA ILE A 142 7.14 12.59 21.80
C ILE A 142 8.34 12.14 22.66
N PRO A 143 8.56 10.83 22.95
CA PRO A 143 9.75 10.41 23.68
C PRO A 143 11.07 10.81 23.02
N ALA A 144 11.17 10.72 21.68
CA ALA A 144 12.36 11.16 20.94
C ALA A 144 12.53 12.69 21.00
N ALA A 145 11.43 13.44 20.92
CA ALA A 145 11.44 14.90 21.04
C ALA A 145 11.90 15.34 22.44
N LEU A 146 11.41 14.72 23.52
CA LEU A 146 11.81 15.00 24.90
C LEU A 146 13.33 14.79 25.12
N ILE A 147 13.89 13.74 24.51
CA ILE A 147 15.34 13.44 24.54
C ILE A 147 16.15 14.45 23.71
N GLY A 148 15.52 15.20 22.83
CA GLY A 148 16.19 16.17 21.96
C GLY A 148 16.78 15.56 20.69
N ILE A 149 16.26 14.42 20.21
CA ILE A 149 16.79 13.75 19.01
C ILE A 149 16.64 14.68 17.80
N PRO A 150 17.73 15.04 17.08
CA PRO A 150 17.66 15.91 15.91
C PRO A 150 16.72 15.38 14.82
N TYR A 151 15.89 16.27 14.25
CA TYR A 151 14.96 15.93 13.16
C TYR A 151 15.66 15.25 11.97
N LYS A 152 16.88 15.69 11.63
CA LYS A 152 17.69 15.10 10.57
C LYS A 152 17.90 13.59 10.76
N ILE A 153 18.14 13.14 12.00
CA ILE A 153 18.31 11.71 12.31
C ILE A 153 16.99 10.96 12.09
N ILE A 154 15.86 11.51 12.56
CA ILE A 154 14.53 10.93 12.34
C ILE A 154 14.21 10.83 10.84
N ALA A 155 14.50 11.88 10.07
CA ALA A 155 14.25 11.93 8.63
C ALA A 155 15.08 10.90 7.85
N ILE A 156 16.31 10.60 8.29
CA ILE A 156 17.16 9.56 7.70
C ILE A 156 16.67 8.15 8.09
N LEU A 157 16.36 7.93 9.37
CA LEU A 157 16.06 6.60 9.88
C LEU A 157 14.64 6.13 9.56
N THR A 158 13.67 7.03 9.39
CA THR A 158 12.26 6.63 9.16
C THR A 158 12.10 5.81 7.86
N PRO A 159 12.65 6.21 6.70
CA PRO A 159 12.60 5.37 5.50
C PRO A 159 13.38 4.06 5.65
N ILE A 160 14.53 4.08 6.33
CA ILE A 160 15.33 2.86 6.57
C ILE A 160 14.55 1.87 7.44
N HIS A 161 13.89 2.35 8.50
CA HIS A 161 13.03 1.56 9.36
C HIS A 161 11.84 0.96 8.60
N LEU A 162 11.20 1.74 7.72
CA LEU A 162 10.15 1.25 6.83
C LEU A 162 10.66 0.14 5.90
N PHE A 163 11.81 0.35 5.26
CA PHE A 163 12.39 -0.61 4.32
C PHE A 163 12.89 -1.89 5.01
N ALA A 164 13.34 -1.80 6.25
CA ALA A 164 13.77 -2.96 7.06
C ALA A 164 12.63 -3.97 7.32
N GLN A 165 11.38 -3.58 7.10
CA GLN A 165 10.20 -4.43 7.31
C GLN A 165 9.86 -5.29 6.08
N PHE A 166 10.44 -4.99 4.91
CA PHE A 166 10.07 -5.64 3.65
C PHE A 166 10.34 -7.16 3.66
N TRP A 167 11.53 -7.57 4.11
CA TRP A 167 12.07 -8.91 3.88
C TRP A 167 11.27 -10.05 4.53
N TYR A 168 10.55 -9.78 5.62
CA TYR A 168 9.85 -10.82 6.36
C TYR A 168 8.48 -11.20 5.77
N HIS A 169 8.08 -10.60 4.65
CA HIS A 169 6.84 -10.96 3.95
C HIS A 169 7.05 -12.16 3.03
N THR A 170 7.30 -13.34 3.60
CA THR A 170 7.49 -14.54 2.79
C THR A 170 7.01 -15.80 3.50
N LYS A 171 6.54 -16.78 2.72
CA LYS A 171 6.24 -18.14 3.21
C LYS A 171 7.44 -19.08 3.06
N HIS A 172 8.52 -18.65 2.40
CA HIS A 172 9.66 -19.52 2.07
C HIS A 172 10.67 -19.68 3.21
N ILE A 173 10.59 -18.84 4.23
CA ILE A 173 11.46 -18.88 5.40
C ILE A 173 10.64 -19.34 6.60
N GLY A 174 11.05 -20.46 7.21
CA GLY A 174 10.42 -21.03 8.41
C GLY A 174 10.74 -20.24 9.68
N LYS A 175 10.66 -20.92 10.83
CA LYS A 175 11.06 -20.34 12.12
C LYS A 175 12.57 -20.12 12.19
N LEU A 176 13.00 -19.03 12.83
CA LEU A 176 14.43 -18.65 12.93
C LEU A 176 15.02 -18.81 14.35
N GLY A 177 14.30 -19.50 15.24
CA GLY A 177 14.78 -19.83 16.58
C GLY A 177 15.08 -18.60 17.43
N VAL A 178 16.32 -18.45 17.90
CA VAL A 178 16.72 -17.36 18.81
C VAL A 178 16.43 -15.96 18.24
N LEU A 179 16.47 -15.80 16.91
CA LEU A 179 16.18 -14.50 16.28
C LEU A 179 14.74 -14.03 16.55
N GLU A 180 13.79 -14.93 16.79
CA GLU A 180 12.37 -14.64 17.07
C GLU A 180 12.13 -14.06 18.48
N TYR A 181 13.20 -13.87 19.25
CA TYR A 181 13.18 -13.15 20.52
C TYR A 181 13.77 -11.74 20.42
N ILE A 182 14.39 -11.40 19.29
CA ILE A 182 15.08 -10.13 19.08
C ILE A 182 14.37 -9.33 17.99
N ILE A 183 14.27 -9.90 16.78
CA ILE A 183 13.72 -9.24 15.61
C ILE A 183 12.42 -9.92 15.16
N VAL A 184 11.57 -9.18 14.45
CA VAL A 184 10.41 -9.74 13.76
C VAL A 184 10.89 -10.60 12.60
N THR A 185 10.35 -11.81 12.51
CA THR A 185 10.72 -12.82 11.52
C THR A 185 9.54 -13.15 10.59
N PRO A 186 9.79 -13.83 9.46
CA PRO A 186 8.72 -14.27 8.56
C PRO A 186 7.63 -15.09 9.24
N SER A 187 7.97 -15.97 10.18
CA SER A 187 6.99 -16.75 10.94
C SER A 187 6.07 -15.86 11.79
N GLN A 188 6.65 -14.91 12.53
CA GLN A 188 5.87 -13.97 13.34
C GLN A 188 4.99 -13.08 12.47
N HIS A 189 5.47 -12.66 11.30
CA HIS A 189 4.71 -11.77 10.43
C HIS A 189 3.62 -12.51 9.62
N ARG A 190 3.79 -13.81 9.33
CA ARG A 190 2.69 -14.65 8.81
C ARG A 190 1.52 -14.70 9.78
N VAL A 191 1.79 -14.92 11.07
CA VAL A 191 0.77 -14.88 12.14
C VAL A 191 0.08 -13.52 12.16
N HIS A 192 0.85 -12.43 12.09
CA HIS A 192 0.29 -11.09 12.07
C HIS A 192 -0.72 -10.85 10.93
N HIS A 193 -0.40 -11.33 9.72
CA HIS A 193 -1.29 -11.20 8.55
C HIS A 193 -2.46 -12.18 8.53
N ALA A 194 -2.52 -13.11 9.49
CA ALA A 194 -3.50 -14.17 9.47
C ALA A 194 -4.86 -13.72 10.05
N ILE A 195 -5.93 -14.25 9.48
CA ILE A 195 -7.31 -14.02 9.94
C ILE A 195 -7.82 -15.15 10.85
N ASN A 196 -6.97 -16.12 11.19
CA ASN A 196 -7.32 -17.20 12.11
C ASN A 196 -7.68 -16.62 13.50
N PRO A 197 -8.67 -17.18 14.21
CA PRO A 197 -9.02 -16.75 15.56
C PRO A 197 -7.84 -16.72 16.55
N GLU A 198 -6.89 -17.63 16.39
CA GLU A 198 -5.67 -17.75 17.20
C GLU A 198 -4.69 -16.58 16.98
N TYR A 199 -4.74 -15.96 15.79
CA TYR A 199 -3.70 -15.06 15.28
C TYR A 199 -4.16 -13.60 15.14
N ILE A 200 -5.46 -13.33 15.14
CA ILE A 200 -5.99 -11.97 15.02
C ILE A 200 -5.41 -11.05 16.09
N ASP A 201 -4.99 -9.86 15.64
CA ASP A 201 -4.41 -8.79 16.45
C ASP A 201 -3.16 -9.21 17.26
N LYS A 202 -2.33 -10.07 16.66
CA LYS A 202 -1.04 -10.51 17.22
C LYS A 202 0.15 -9.97 16.42
N ASN A 203 1.32 -10.01 17.05
CA ASN A 203 2.63 -9.69 16.46
C ASN A 203 2.66 -8.34 15.72
N LEU A 204 2.51 -7.25 16.47
CA LEU A 204 2.34 -5.88 15.98
C LEU A 204 3.67 -5.10 15.93
N ALA A 205 4.79 -5.67 16.37
CA ALA A 205 6.09 -5.03 16.24
C ALA A 205 6.52 -4.91 14.78
N ALA A 206 7.32 -3.88 14.48
CA ALA A 206 7.85 -3.63 13.15
C ALA A 206 9.22 -4.29 12.95
N VAL A 207 10.22 -3.94 13.78
CA VAL A 207 11.57 -4.52 13.68
C VAL A 207 11.90 -5.36 14.91
N PHE A 208 11.72 -4.86 16.14
CA PHE A 208 12.06 -5.62 17.34
C PHE A 208 10.82 -6.27 17.98
N CYS A 209 10.75 -7.60 17.98
CA CYS A 209 9.60 -8.34 18.54
C CYS A 209 9.51 -8.28 20.07
N VAL A 210 10.47 -7.64 20.75
CA VAL A 210 10.45 -7.39 22.19
C VAL A 210 9.18 -6.64 22.63
N TRP A 211 8.68 -5.72 21.81
CA TRP A 211 7.48 -4.95 22.12
C TRP A 211 6.25 -5.84 22.23
N ASP A 212 6.12 -6.85 21.36
CA ASP A 212 5.01 -7.78 21.40
C ASP A 212 4.98 -8.61 22.68
N ARG A 213 6.15 -9.00 23.18
CA ARG A 213 6.27 -9.75 24.44
C ARG A 213 5.98 -8.84 25.63
N MET A 214 6.56 -7.64 25.63
CA MET A 214 6.40 -6.66 26.71
C MET A 214 4.95 -6.21 26.88
N PHE A 215 4.20 -6.10 25.78
CA PHE A 215 2.83 -5.59 25.77
C PHE A 215 1.74 -6.64 25.50
N GLY A 216 2.11 -7.92 25.54
CA GLY A 216 1.17 -9.06 25.51
C GLY A 216 0.48 -9.31 24.17
N THR A 217 1.12 -8.95 23.05
CA THR A 217 0.60 -9.16 21.69
C THR A 217 1.35 -10.26 20.92
N PHE A 218 2.37 -10.86 21.50
CA PHE A 218 3.10 -11.98 20.89
C PHE A 218 2.21 -13.23 20.75
N GLN A 219 2.32 -13.90 19.61
CA GLN A 219 1.77 -15.23 19.33
C GLN A 219 2.73 -15.98 18.42
N GLU A 220 3.06 -17.22 18.78
CA GLU A 220 3.86 -18.09 17.91
C GLU A 220 3.00 -18.66 16.76
N GLU A 221 3.62 -18.89 15.61
CA GLU A 221 3.02 -19.68 14.53
C GLU A 221 2.93 -21.15 14.98
N LEU A 222 1.72 -21.68 15.07
CA LEU A 222 1.47 -23.05 15.50
C LEU A 222 1.54 -23.98 14.29
N ASP A 223 2.19 -25.13 14.46
CA ASP A 223 2.42 -26.09 13.37
C ASP A 223 1.11 -26.75 12.90
N ASP A 224 0.10 -26.85 13.77
CA ASP A 224 -1.22 -27.44 13.51
C ASP A 224 -2.29 -26.42 13.08
N VAL A 225 -1.99 -25.11 13.14
CA VAL A 225 -2.90 -24.03 12.75
C VAL A 225 -2.28 -23.24 11.60
N PRO A 226 -2.43 -23.70 10.33
CA PRO A 226 -1.84 -23.01 9.20
C PRO A 226 -2.46 -21.60 9.02
N PRO A 227 -1.64 -20.55 8.85
CA PRO A 227 -2.14 -19.20 8.63
C PRO A 227 -2.96 -19.05 7.35
N VAL A 228 -4.13 -18.44 7.48
CA VAL A 228 -5.00 -18.00 6.36
C VAL A 228 -4.95 -16.48 6.29
N TYR A 229 -4.73 -15.92 5.11
CA TYR A 229 -4.48 -14.48 4.93
C TYR A 229 -5.68 -13.73 4.36
N GLY A 230 -5.63 -12.41 4.47
CA GLY A 230 -6.65 -11.51 3.95
C GLY A 230 -7.27 -10.70 5.09
N VAL A 231 -8.54 -10.32 4.89
CA VAL A 231 -9.34 -9.63 5.91
C VAL A 231 -10.69 -10.32 6.05
N LEU A 232 -11.25 -10.35 7.27
CA LEU A 232 -12.55 -11.01 7.54
C LEU A 232 -13.70 -10.51 6.67
N LYS A 233 -13.54 -9.33 6.06
CA LYS A 233 -14.43 -8.79 5.04
C LYS A 233 -13.62 -8.61 3.74
N PRO A 234 -13.51 -9.66 2.90
CA PRO A 234 -12.67 -9.66 1.71
C PRO A 234 -12.86 -8.41 0.86
N ALA A 235 -11.76 -7.93 0.27
CA ALA A 235 -11.79 -6.74 -0.56
C ALA A 235 -12.56 -6.96 -1.87
N ALA A 236 -12.48 -8.17 -2.41
CA ALA A 236 -13.19 -8.60 -3.62
C ALA A 236 -13.00 -7.65 -4.83
N THR A 237 -11.78 -7.14 -5.00
CA THR A 237 -11.36 -6.29 -6.13
C THR A 237 -9.83 -6.31 -6.20
N TRP A 238 -9.27 -6.18 -7.40
CA TRP A 238 -7.84 -5.97 -7.62
C TRP A 238 -7.43 -4.50 -7.57
N ASN A 239 -8.38 -3.56 -7.51
CA ASN A 239 -8.08 -2.12 -7.54
C ASN A 239 -7.68 -1.58 -6.16
N PRO A 240 -6.40 -1.28 -5.90
CA PRO A 240 -5.92 -0.89 -4.58
C PRO A 240 -6.50 0.45 -4.11
N ILE A 241 -6.90 1.34 -5.03
CA ILE A 241 -7.54 2.61 -4.66
C ILE A 241 -8.92 2.33 -4.06
N LEU A 242 -9.69 1.41 -4.64
CA LEU A 242 -10.97 1.01 -4.05
C LEU A 242 -10.79 0.36 -2.68
N ILE A 243 -9.84 -0.57 -2.56
CA ILE A 243 -9.55 -1.29 -1.29
C ILE A 243 -9.30 -0.31 -0.14
N ASN A 244 -8.49 0.74 -0.36
CA ASN A 244 -8.17 1.76 0.64
C ASN A 244 -9.39 2.45 1.26
N PHE A 245 -10.49 2.57 0.53
CA PHE A 245 -11.66 3.35 0.95
C PHE A 245 -12.88 2.48 1.30
N GLN A 246 -12.82 1.16 1.12
CA GLN A 246 -13.93 0.27 1.44
C GLN A 246 -14.27 0.23 2.94
N HIS A 247 -13.27 0.30 3.82
CA HIS A 247 -13.53 0.32 5.27
C HIS A 247 -14.14 1.66 5.69
N LEU A 248 -13.52 2.78 5.31
CA LEU A 248 -14.03 4.13 5.53
C LEU A 248 -15.47 4.29 5.03
N TRP A 249 -15.75 3.85 3.80
CA TRP A 249 -17.09 3.94 3.22
C TRP A 249 -18.13 3.20 4.05
N ARG A 250 -17.80 2.00 4.55
CA ARG A 250 -18.68 1.23 5.44
C ARG A 250 -18.92 1.95 6.77
N LEU A 251 -17.90 2.56 7.37
CA LEU A 251 -18.04 3.36 8.58
C LEU A 251 -18.95 4.57 8.36
N ILE A 252 -18.79 5.28 7.23
CA ILE A 252 -19.65 6.42 6.84
C ILE A 252 -21.11 5.95 6.73
N GLN A 253 -21.35 4.82 6.05
CA GLN A 253 -22.69 4.26 5.89
C GLN A 253 -23.32 3.88 7.24
N ASP A 254 -22.56 3.24 8.13
CA ASP A 254 -23.04 2.85 9.45
C ASP A 254 -23.32 4.07 10.34
N ALA A 255 -22.43 5.07 10.32
CA ALA A 255 -22.62 6.35 11.02
C ALA A 255 -23.84 7.11 10.48
N TRP A 256 -24.10 7.05 9.17
CA TRP A 256 -25.26 7.68 8.57
C TRP A 256 -26.57 6.99 8.98
N ARG A 257 -26.59 5.65 8.95
CA ARG A 257 -27.77 4.81 9.15
C ARG A 257 -28.20 4.65 10.60
N THR A 258 -27.29 4.77 11.56
CA THR A 258 -27.67 4.59 12.97
C THR A 258 -28.61 5.69 13.45
N ASN A 259 -29.59 5.31 14.26
CA ASN A 259 -30.54 6.21 14.90
C ASN A 259 -29.93 6.95 16.11
N SER A 260 -28.81 6.46 16.65
CA SER A 260 -28.15 7.07 17.81
C SER A 260 -27.15 8.14 17.36
N TYR A 261 -27.41 9.41 17.70
CA TYR A 261 -26.47 10.52 17.46
C TYR A 261 -25.09 10.27 18.08
N TYR A 262 -25.05 9.65 19.25
CA TYR A 262 -23.79 9.29 19.90
C TYR A 262 -23.01 8.25 19.09
N ASP A 263 -23.70 7.25 18.52
CA ASP A 263 -23.09 6.20 17.70
C ASP A 263 -22.52 6.76 16.39
N LYS A 264 -23.09 7.84 15.86
CA LYS A 264 -22.54 8.57 14.69
C LYS A 264 -21.13 9.11 14.96
N PHE A 265 -20.85 9.50 16.20
CA PHE A 265 -19.55 10.07 16.60
C PHE A 265 -18.59 9.04 17.20
N ARG A 266 -19.05 8.12 18.04
CA ARG A 266 -18.11 7.17 18.68
C ARG A 266 -17.58 6.11 17.72
N ILE A 267 -18.33 5.74 16.67
CA ILE A 267 -17.97 4.64 15.74
C ILE A 267 -16.53 4.73 15.21
N TRP A 268 -16.04 5.94 14.98
CA TRP A 268 -14.68 6.23 14.49
C TRP A 268 -13.58 5.77 15.46
N PHE A 269 -13.86 5.82 16.76
CA PHE A 269 -12.93 5.51 17.85
C PHE A 269 -13.22 4.16 18.51
N MET A 270 -14.30 3.48 18.11
CA MET A 270 -14.64 2.16 18.63
C MET A 270 -13.72 1.07 18.08
N PRO A 271 -13.65 -0.10 18.78
CA PRO A 271 -12.82 -1.22 18.36
C PRO A 271 -13.10 -1.67 16.92
N THR A 272 -12.06 -2.14 16.23
CA THR A 272 -12.15 -2.65 14.86
C THR A 272 -13.27 -3.69 14.74
N GLY A 273 -14.20 -3.46 13.81
CA GLY A 273 -15.35 -4.34 13.60
C GLY A 273 -16.59 -4.02 14.44
N TRP A 274 -16.48 -3.14 15.44
CA TRP A 274 -17.65 -2.61 16.16
C TRP A 274 -18.56 -1.84 15.19
N ARG A 275 -19.87 -2.07 15.34
CA ARG A 275 -20.93 -1.37 14.59
C ARG A 275 -22.11 -1.09 15.53
N PRO A 276 -22.87 0.00 15.32
CA PRO A 276 -24.08 0.30 16.09
C PRO A 276 -25.06 -0.88 16.06
N LYS A 277 -25.74 -1.17 17.19
CA LYS A 277 -26.59 -2.36 17.31
C LYS A 277 -27.75 -2.35 16.30
N ASP A 278 -28.44 -1.23 16.20
CA ASP A 278 -29.55 -1.02 15.26
C ASP A 278 -29.13 -1.23 13.80
N VAL A 279 -27.92 -0.79 13.45
CA VAL A 279 -27.37 -0.98 12.10
C VAL A 279 -26.93 -2.43 11.87
N ARG A 280 -26.35 -3.12 12.86
CA ARG A 280 -26.00 -4.54 12.74
C ARG A 280 -27.22 -5.41 12.48
N ASP A 281 -28.30 -5.13 13.20
CA ASP A 281 -29.54 -5.91 13.13
C ASP A 281 -30.27 -5.64 11.80
N THR A 282 -30.31 -4.38 11.34
CA THR A 282 -31.04 -3.98 10.11
C THR A 282 -30.22 -4.18 8.83
N TYR A 283 -28.90 -3.98 8.89
CA TYR A 283 -27.97 -4.04 7.76
C TYR A 283 -26.79 -4.98 8.08
N PRO A 284 -27.04 -6.30 8.14
CA PRO A 284 -26.00 -7.27 8.44
C PRO A 284 -24.92 -7.26 7.36
N VAL A 285 -23.65 -7.39 7.77
CA VAL A 285 -22.50 -7.52 6.89
C VAL A 285 -21.94 -8.92 7.05
N LYS A 286 -21.87 -9.67 5.96
CA LYS A 286 -21.25 -11.00 5.95
C LYS A 286 -19.76 -10.88 6.25
N ILE A 287 -19.29 -11.74 7.14
CA ILE A 287 -17.88 -11.89 7.49
C ILE A 287 -17.50 -13.36 7.31
N ILE A 288 -16.21 -13.61 7.15
CA ILE A 288 -15.67 -14.97 7.20
C ILE A 288 -15.80 -15.49 8.64
N GLU A 289 -16.50 -16.61 8.82
CA GLU A 289 -16.63 -17.31 10.11
C GLU A 289 -15.70 -18.53 10.19
N ASN A 290 -15.57 -19.28 9.09
CA ASN A 290 -14.62 -20.38 8.98
C ASN A 290 -13.56 -20.04 7.93
N VAL A 291 -12.32 -19.84 8.39
CA VAL A 291 -11.18 -19.41 7.57
C VAL A 291 -10.72 -20.49 6.58
N TYR A 292 -10.99 -21.77 6.84
CA TYR A 292 -10.52 -22.88 6.01
C TYR A 292 -11.45 -23.22 4.85
N THR A 293 -12.65 -22.64 4.82
CA THR A 293 -13.64 -22.86 3.76
C THR A 293 -13.76 -21.69 2.79
N VAL A 294 -12.93 -20.65 2.95
CA VAL A 294 -13.00 -19.45 2.13
C VAL A 294 -12.34 -19.69 0.77
N GLU A 295 -13.11 -19.47 -0.29
CA GLU A 295 -12.54 -19.36 -1.63
C GLU A 295 -11.90 -17.98 -1.80
N LYS A 296 -10.64 -17.99 -2.25
CA LYS A 296 -9.92 -16.76 -2.54
C LYS A 296 -10.54 -16.00 -3.71
N TYR A 297 -10.54 -14.68 -3.64
CA TYR A 297 -10.99 -13.83 -4.72
C TYR A 297 -10.16 -14.06 -5.96
N THR A 298 -10.84 -14.38 -7.06
CA THR A 298 -10.24 -14.51 -8.37
C THR A 298 -11.18 -14.02 -9.44
N THR A 299 -10.60 -13.46 -10.51
CA THR A 299 -11.35 -13.03 -11.69
C THR A 299 -10.95 -13.90 -12.87
N LYS A 300 -11.90 -14.16 -13.77
CA LYS A 300 -11.63 -14.89 -15.02
C LYS A 300 -10.88 -13.98 -15.99
N THR A 301 -9.57 -13.82 -15.79
CA THR A 301 -8.70 -13.06 -16.68
C THR A 301 -7.98 -13.99 -17.66
N SER A 302 -7.88 -13.57 -18.92
CA SER A 302 -7.05 -14.28 -19.89
C SER A 302 -5.57 -14.00 -19.62
N THR A 303 -4.69 -14.87 -20.14
CA THR A 303 -3.25 -14.60 -20.11
C THR A 303 -2.89 -13.32 -20.85
N SER A 304 -3.59 -12.98 -21.94
CA SER A 304 -3.36 -11.74 -22.70
C SER A 304 -3.69 -10.49 -21.87
N LEU A 305 -4.80 -10.51 -21.12
CA LEU A 305 -5.15 -9.41 -20.21
C LEU A 305 -4.15 -9.31 -19.06
N GLN A 306 -3.71 -10.44 -18.50
CA GLN A 306 -2.68 -10.44 -17.45
C GLN A 306 -1.36 -9.84 -17.95
N ILE A 307 -0.89 -10.22 -19.14
CA ILE A 307 0.31 -9.66 -19.78
C ILE A 307 0.14 -8.16 -20.01
N TRP A 308 -1.02 -7.73 -20.52
CA TRP A 308 -1.31 -6.32 -20.76
C TRP A 308 -1.30 -5.49 -19.47
N SER A 309 -1.94 -5.98 -18.39
CA SER A 309 -1.92 -5.29 -17.10
C SER A 309 -0.53 -5.28 -16.46
N ALA A 310 0.27 -6.34 -16.64
CA ALA A 310 1.67 -6.35 -16.21
C ALA A 310 2.51 -5.31 -16.99
N PHE A 311 2.29 -5.17 -18.31
CA PHE A 311 2.90 -4.12 -19.11
C PHE A 311 2.52 -2.72 -18.59
N GLN A 312 1.24 -2.48 -18.29
CA GLN A 312 0.78 -1.20 -17.72
C GLN A 312 1.44 -0.90 -16.37
N LEU A 313 1.61 -1.90 -15.51
CA LEU A 313 2.32 -1.78 -14.25
C LEU A 313 3.78 -1.38 -14.47
N ILE A 314 4.51 -2.09 -15.33
CA ILE A 314 5.92 -1.80 -15.65
C ILE A 314 6.05 -0.39 -16.21
N PHE A 315 5.19 -0.01 -17.15
CA PHE A 315 5.20 1.34 -17.71
C PHE A 315 4.92 2.41 -16.64
N THR A 316 4.00 2.14 -15.72
CA THR A 316 3.71 3.02 -14.57
C THR A 316 4.93 3.17 -13.65
N ILE A 317 5.68 2.08 -13.40
CA ILE A 317 6.95 2.13 -12.66
C ILE A 317 7.95 3.03 -13.38
N ILE A 318 8.08 2.90 -14.70
CA ILE A 318 8.98 3.74 -15.51
C ILE A 318 8.59 5.21 -15.42
N LEU A 319 7.30 5.54 -15.56
CA LEU A 319 6.80 6.92 -15.39
C LEU A 319 7.12 7.47 -14.00
N MET A 320 6.91 6.66 -12.96
CA MET A 320 7.19 7.08 -11.59
C MET A 320 8.69 7.30 -11.34
N LEU A 321 9.55 6.42 -11.85
CA LEU A 321 11.01 6.62 -11.78
C LEU A 321 11.44 7.88 -12.56
N PHE A 322 10.84 8.14 -13.72
CA PHE A 322 11.08 9.36 -14.48
C PHE A 322 10.66 10.62 -13.69
N LEU A 323 9.50 10.59 -13.03
CA LEU A 323 9.05 11.67 -12.14
C LEU A 323 10.04 11.92 -11.00
N PHE A 324 10.56 10.88 -10.34
CA PHE A 324 11.51 11.04 -9.24
C PHE A 324 12.89 11.46 -9.70
N TYR A 325 13.36 10.96 -10.84
CA TYR A 325 14.64 11.38 -11.41
C TYR A 325 14.63 12.87 -11.78
N ASN A 326 13.51 13.35 -12.33
CA ASN A 326 13.33 14.74 -12.73
C ASN A 326 12.58 15.57 -11.67
N PHE A 327 12.53 15.15 -10.41
CA PHE A 327 11.65 15.75 -9.39
C PHE A 327 11.88 17.26 -9.23
N GLY A 328 13.13 17.67 -9.03
CA GLY A 328 13.52 19.08 -8.89
C GLY A 328 13.27 19.87 -10.18
N THR A 329 13.72 19.34 -11.32
CA THR A 329 13.54 19.99 -12.63
C THR A 329 12.08 20.19 -12.99
N ILE A 330 11.22 19.20 -12.72
CA ILE A 330 9.78 19.29 -12.96
C ILE A 330 9.16 20.39 -12.09
N LEU A 331 9.51 20.41 -10.81
CA LEU A 331 9.01 21.40 -9.86
C LEU A 331 9.43 22.82 -10.24
N GLU A 332 10.68 23.01 -10.65
CA GLU A 332 11.23 24.31 -11.06
C GLU A 332 10.69 24.77 -12.43
N SER A 333 10.60 23.87 -13.41
CA SER A 333 10.30 24.24 -14.80
C SER A 333 8.80 24.29 -15.11
N TYR A 334 7.99 23.44 -14.46
CA TYR A 334 6.55 23.31 -14.73
C TYR A 334 5.67 23.68 -13.53
N GLY A 335 6.27 23.81 -12.35
CA GLY A 335 5.55 24.14 -11.12
C GLY A 335 4.84 22.95 -10.46
N TYR A 336 4.48 23.14 -9.19
CA TYR A 336 3.86 22.11 -8.37
C TYR A 336 2.51 21.60 -8.92
N GLY A 337 1.72 22.46 -9.56
CA GLY A 337 0.44 22.06 -10.16
C GLY A 337 0.59 21.00 -11.26
N MET A 338 1.57 21.19 -12.15
CA MET A 338 1.87 20.20 -13.19
C MET A 338 2.47 18.93 -12.61
N MET A 339 3.23 19.04 -11.52
CA MET A 339 3.74 17.88 -10.80
C MET A 339 2.62 17.02 -10.17
N VAL A 340 1.63 17.67 -9.55
CA VAL A 340 0.42 16.99 -9.04
C VAL A 340 -0.36 16.36 -10.18
N LEU A 341 -0.49 17.03 -11.33
CA LEU A 341 -1.14 16.46 -12.52
C LEU A 341 -0.44 15.19 -13.01
N TYR A 342 0.90 15.12 -12.97
CA TYR A 342 1.65 13.88 -13.26
C TYR A 342 1.18 12.76 -12.33
N GLY A 343 1.15 13.04 -11.02
CA GLY A 343 0.68 12.09 -10.02
C GLY A 343 -0.74 11.62 -10.27
N ILE A 344 -1.66 12.52 -10.65
CA ILE A 344 -3.04 12.20 -11.01
C ILE A 344 -3.08 11.24 -12.21
N ILE A 345 -2.28 11.48 -13.26
CA ILE A 345 -2.21 10.60 -14.43
C ILE A 345 -1.77 9.18 -14.03
N VAL A 346 -0.77 9.08 -13.14
CA VAL A 346 -0.33 7.79 -12.58
C VAL A 346 -1.45 7.12 -11.78
N PHE A 347 -2.12 7.86 -10.89
CA PHE A 347 -3.23 7.35 -10.08
C PHE A 347 -4.40 6.85 -10.93
N VAL A 348 -4.82 7.61 -11.93
CA VAL A 348 -5.88 7.22 -12.86
C VAL A 348 -5.45 6.02 -13.70
N GLY A 349 -4.18 5.95 -14.10
CA GLY A 349 -3.59 4.78 -14.74
C GLY A 349 -3.71 3.52 -13.89
N VAL A 350 -3.27 3.57 -12.63
CA VAL A 350 -3.41 2.48 -11.67
C VAL A 350 -4.86 2.08 -11.50
N TYR A 351 -5.76 3.05 -11.31
CA TYR A 351 -7.19 2.78 -11.20
C TYR A 351 -7.72 2.03 -12.43
N SER A 352 -7.33 2.47 -13.62
CA SER A 352 -7.81 1.91 -14.89
C SER A 352 -7.39 0.44 -15.07
N TYR A 353 -6.09 0.12 -15.12
CA TYR A 353 -5.66 -1.24 -15.44
C TYR A 353 -5.97 -2.25 -14.33
N THR A 354 -6.05 -1.83 -13.07
CA THR A 354 -6.46 -2.71 -11.97
C THR A 354 -7.96 -2.97 -11.98
N SER A 355 -8.79 -1.95 -12.31
CA SER A 355 -10.23 -2.15 -12.54
C SER A 355 -10.51 -3.02 -13.77
N LEU A 356 -9.62 -3.00 -14.77
CA LEU A 356 -9.73 -3.88 -15.92
C LEU A 356 -9.59 -5.35 -15.54
N LEU A 357 -8.71 -5.68 -14.59
CA LEU A 357 -8.57 -7.03 -14.04
C LEU A 357 -9.85 -7.52 -13.34
N ASP A 358 -10.65 -6.59 -12.81
CA ASP A 358 -11.98 -6.84 -12.25
C ASP A 358 -13.10 -6.85 -13.30
N HIS A 359 -12.78 -6.65 -14.58
CA HIS A 359 -13.74 -6.52 -15.66
C HIS A 359 -14.76 -5.38 -15.44
N TYR A 360 -14.38 -4.36 -14.66
CA TYR A 360 -15.28 -3.28 -14.24
C TYR A 360 -15.78 -2.48 -15.43
N LYS A 361 -17.09 -2.23 -15.48
CA LYS A 361 -17.77 -1.67 -16.67
C LYS A 361 -17.37 -0.22 -16.99
N TYR A 362 -16.89 0.53 -16.00
CA TYR A 362 -16.52 1.93 -16.17
C TYR A 362 -15.02 2.15 -16.35
N THR A 363 -14.22 1.10 -16.53
CA THR A 363 -12.77 1.22 -16.77
C THR A 363 -12.45 2.13 -17.96
N ILE A 364 -13.26 2.07 -19.02
CA ILE A 364 -13.14 2.93 -20.19
C ILE A 364 -13.16 4.43 -19.84
N VAL A 365 -13.94 4.82 -18.82
CA VAL A 365 -14.06 6.23 -18.40
C VAL A 365 -12.74 6.72 -17.80
N PHE A 366 -12.13 5.93 -16.92
CA PHE A 366 -10.85 6.26 -16.30
C PHE A 366 -9.72 6.26 -17.33
N GLU A 367 -9.75 5.32 -18.28
CA GLU A 367 -8.79 5.30 -19.36
C GLU A 367 -8.93 6.52 -20.30
N SER A 368 -10.16 6.95 -20.60
CA SER A 368 -10.41 8.22 -21.32
C SER A 368 -9.86 9.41 -20.55
N ILE A 369 -10.07 9.49 -19.24
CA ILE A 369 -9.51 10.56 -18.40
C ILE A 369 -7.98 10.54 -18.49
N LYS A 370 -7.34 9.38 -18.35
CA LYS A 370 -5.88 9.22 -18.49
C LYS A 370 -5.37 9.74 -19.84
N LEU A 371 -6.04 9.35 -20.92
CA LEU A 371 -5.71 9.80 -22.29
C LEU A 371 -5.83 11.32 -22.40
N LEU A 372 -6.96 11.90 -21.98
CA LEU A 372 -7.20 13.34 -22.10
C LEU A 372 -6.21 14.16 -21.27
N LEU A 373 -5.92 13.76 -20.04
CA LEU A 373 -4.93 14.43 -19.19
C LEU A 373 -3.51 14.31 -19.77
N GLY A 374 -3.15 13.13 -20.29
CA GLY A 374 -1.84 12.91 -20.93
C GLY A 374 -1.66 13.78 -22.18
N LEU A 375 -2.66 13.82 -23.07
CA LEU A 375 -2.64 14.66 -24.26
C LEU A 375 -2.67 16.15 -23.91
N PHE A 376 -3.40 16.55 -22.87
CA PHE A 376 -3.39 17.93 -22.37
C PHE A 376 -1.98 18.36 -21.99
N VAL A 377 -1.25 17.56 -21.20
CA VAL A 377 0.15 17.87 -20.87
C VAL A 377 1.00 18.02 -22.12
N ILE A 378 0.91 17.06 -23.06
CA ILE A 378 1.70 17.07 -24.30
C ILE A 378 1.41 18.32 -25.15
N VAL A 379 0.14 18.68 -25.31
CA VAL A 379 -0.25 19.86 -26.10
C VAL A 379 0.15 21.15 -25.40
N SER A 380 -0.05 21.26 -24.09
CA SER A 380 0.24 22.48 -23.34
C SER A 380 1.74 22.75 -23.18
N THR A 381 2.57 21.70 -23.13
CA THR A 381 4.02 21.83 -22.92
C THR A 381 4.85 21.56 -24.16
N SER A 382 4.25 21.01 -25.23
CA SER A 382 4.95 20.44 -26.38
C SER A 382 5.96 19.35 -26.03
N ASP A 383 5.87 18.78 -24.82
CA ASP A 383 6.82 17.83 -24.24
C ASP A 383 6.09 16.85 -23.30
N TRP A 384 6.82 15.90 -22.70
CA TRP A 384 6.39 15.17 -21.51
C TRP A 384 7.38 15.41 -20.39
N TYR A 385 7.21 16.52 -19.66
CA TYR A 385 8.01 16.83 -18.46
C TYR A 385 9.54 16.75 -18.66
N GLY A 386 10.04 17.25 -19.80
CA GLY A 386 11.48 17.24 -20.14
C GLY A 386 11.93 15.99 -20.90
N LEU A 387 11.03 15.05 -21.23
CA LEU A 387 11.40 13.80 -21.91
C LEU A 387 12.07 14.05 -23.28
N ASN A 388 11.68 15.11 -23.99
CA ASN A 388 12.26 15.44 -25.29
C ASN A 388 13.77 15.71 -25.25
N ALA A 389 14.31 16.10 -24.09
CA ALA A 389 15.75 16.26 -23.89
C ALA A 389 16.52 14.94 -23.93
N TYR A 390 15.86 13.82 -23.60
CA TYR A 390 16.45 12.47 -23.62
C TYR A 390 16.11 11.72 -24.91
N VAL A 391 14.90 11.92 -25.44
CA VAL A 391 14.40 11.27 -26.65
C VAL A 391 13.69 12.33 -27.49
N SER A 392 14.26 12.72 -28.64
CA SER A 392 13.81 13.87 -29.42
C SER A 392 12.33 13.85 -29.85
N PHE A 393 11.69 12.69 -29.86
CA PHE A 393 10.26 12.48 -30.16
C PHE A 393 9.49 11.87 -28.97
N GLY A 394 9.94 12.16 -27.74
CA GLY A 394 9.41 11.61 -26.49
C GLY A 394 7.93 11.93 -26.27
N ASN A 395 7.52 13.16 -26.58
CA ASN A 395 6.12 13.58 -26.57
C ASN A 395 5.22 12.73 -27.50
N ILE A 396 5.68 12.39 -28.70
CA ILE A 396 4.97 11.54 -29.66
C ILE A 396 4.86 10.11 -29.12
N LEU A 397 5.95 9.57 -28.55
CA LEU A 397 5.93 8.25 -27.91
C LEU A 397 4.89 8.18 -26.78
N MET A 398 4.84 9.21 -25.94
CA MET A 398 3.86 9.30 -24.86
C MET A 398 2.42 9.39 -25.39
N ALA A 399 2.18 10.20 -26.44
CA ALA A 399 0.87 10.26 -27.09
C ALA A 399 0.45 8.88 -27.64
N MET A 400 1.35 8.20 -28.35
CA MET A 400 1.13 6.84 -28.87
C MET A 400 0.81 5.84 -27.75
N TYR A 401 1.53 5.91 -26.63
CA TYR A 401 1.25 5.08 -25.47
C TYR A 401 -0.18 5.31 -24.95
N PHE A 402 -0.58 6.55 -24.70
CA PHE A 402 -1.93 6.83 -24.19
C PHE A 402 -3.03 6.36 -25.15
N ILE A 403 -2.84 6.59 -26.46
CA ILE A 403 -3.79 6.18 -27.50
C ILE A 403 -3.87 4.64 -27.58
N THR A 404 -2.73 3.96 -27.62
CA THR A 404 -2.66 2.49 -27.65
C THR A 404 -3.31 1.90 -26.40
N SER A 405 -3.03 2.50 -25.24
CA SER A 405 -3.57 2.06 -23.96
C SER A 405 -5.10 2.17 -23.92
N PHE A 406 -5.64 3.24 -24.48
CA PHE A 406 -7.08 3.43 -24.64
C PHE A 406 -7.72 2.34 -25.52
N PHE A 407 -7.18 2.09 -26.72
CA PHE A 407 -7.73 1.07 -27.61
C PHE A 407 -7.57 -0.36 -27.09
N ALA A 408 -6.46 -0.68 -26.42
CA ALA A 408 -6.30 -1.97 -25.75
C ALA A 408 -7.34 -2.15 -24.63
N THR A 409 -7.62 -1.10 -23.86
CA THR A 409 -8.66 -1.12 -22.83
C THR A 409 -10.05 -1.36 -23.43
N ILE A 410 -10.37 -0.74 -24.58
CA ILE A 410 -11.61 -1.04 -25.33
C ILE A 410 -11.66 -2.53 -25.70
N TYR A 411 -10.59 -3.05 -26.28
CA TYR A 411 -10.50 -4.45 -26.71
C TYR A 411 -10.77 -5.42 -25.55
N PHE A 412 -10.07 -5.26 -24.42
CA PHE A 412 -10.26 -6.13 -23.26
C PHE A 412 -11.61 -5.93 -22.55
N SER A 413 -12.16 -4.71 -22.58
CA SER A 413 -13.45 -4.43 -21.94
C SER A 413 -14.64 -5.04 -22.69
N PHE A 414 -14.58 -5.09 -24.02
CA PHE A 414 -15.73 -5.46 -24.87
C PHE A 414 -15.47 -6.69 -25.75
N MET A 415 -14.35 -6.77 -26.45
CA MET A 415 -14.11 -7.79 -27.47
C MET A 415 -13.68 -9.13 -26.87
N GLU A 416 -12.76 -9.11 -25.91
CA GLU A 416 -12.27 -10.34 -25.29
C GLU A 416 -13.37 -11.08 -24.50
N LYS A 417 -14.24 -10.34 -23.78
CA LYS A 417 -15.38 -10.91 -23.05
C LYS A 417 -16.32 -11.72 -23.97
N ILE A 418 -16.54 -11.22 -25.19
CA ILE A 418 -17.39 -11.89 -26.19
C ILE A 418 -16.70 -13.18 -26.69
N TRP A 419 -15.38 -13.16 -26.82
CA TRP A 419 -14.61 -14.31 -27.32
C TRP A 419 -14.52 -15.46 -26.29
N VAL A 420 -14.37 -15.13 -25.00
CA VAL A 420 -14.34 -16.13 -23.92
C VAL A 420 -15.72 -16.76 -23.68
N SER A 421 -16.80 -16.00 -23.85
CA SER A 421 -18.17 -16.51 -23.71
C SER A 421 -18.60 -17.38 -24.90
N SER A 422 -18.21 -17.04 -26.13
CA SER A 422 -18.56 -17.81 -27.34
C SER A 422 -17.84 -19.17 -27.44
N ARG A 423 -16.58 -19.29 -27.00
CA ARG A 423 -15.88 -20.59 -26.95
C ARG A 423 -16.55 -21.62 -26.03
N LYS A 424 -17.36 -21.20 -25.05
CA LYS A 424 -18.11 -22.10 -24.16
C LYS A 424 -19.42 -22.61 -24.75
N LEU A 425 -19.91 -22.00 -25.82
CA LEU A 425 -21.08 -22.51 -26.55
C LEU A 425 -20.66 -23.52 -27.65
N ALA A 426 -19.37 -23.58 -27.96
CA ALA A 426 -18.79 -24.42 -29.00
C ALA A 426 -17.97 -25.62 -28.47
N ALA A 427 -17.83 -25.75 -27.14
CA ALA A 427 -17.20 -26.86 -26.43
C ALA A 427 -18.20 -27.40 -25.42
#